data_AF-A0A661HG25-F1
#
_entry.id   AF-A0A661HG25-F1
#
_cell.length_a   1.000
_cell.length_b   1.000
_cell.length_c   1.000
_cell.angle_alpha   90.00
_cell.angle_beta   90.00
_cell.angle_gamma   90.00
#
_symmetry.space_group_name_H-M   'P 1'
#
loop_
_entity.id
_entity.type
_entity.pdbx_description
1 polymer ?
#
loop_
_entity_poly.entity_id
_entity_poly.type
_entity_poly.pdbx_seq_one_letter_code
_entity_poly.pdbx_strand_id
1 'polypeptide(L)'
;MTKLFRMASVFLGLLLTNTASADALITNQSMFATTIAEYFIGQDQIRVELEIGIQDLPAFRNLIPDEIYEKMGHAPRPYAERLAEFFDKDLVIATQEGALDGRLLEVGPRTRVRRDPISGEELPVVAANQESVLAAVLSYTLAGEPAQLIFSPPRSSPAPNIGFVVYHNTVAVNDFRFLGQPVVLNLDWQDSWYSAFEQRTMRRSYFAPMSGFLYIEPFEVRKEIIVRPRDMQHWVDLGLAGANVIAADQRGAILETIVNFLMPRQPVTINGQPAAPILDRANFLSRTLKSSMVVEPGVDINLDSAVVGVIFVYPVPSLPDNATMTWDMFDERTLMVPAAAVDEAGPFKTFLEPDYAVLEWQNFLLNPTVPGLIDLAAPPSATAQWLYAVRWWALGLVLVSVVLWGRNKNNATAVAALSGLLMLGLSFVLGKPLAPPSAATEKVVIDLLRNVYQAFDYREEGTIYDTLERSVDGDLLTEIYLETRRSLELANQGGARARVRSVELQDIDIQQGAGSDGFRADVTWNVIGSVGHWGHVHTRSNQYQAELSIQAIDKRWKLTSMNVLQEQRL
;
A
#
# COMPACT_ATOMS: atom_id res chain seq x y z
N MET A 1 -57.89 -4.29 -11.37
CA MET A 1 -57.08 -4.77 -10.22
C MET A 1 -55.69 -5.29 -10.60
N THR A 2 -55.43 -5.70 -11.85
CA THR A 2 -54.18 -6.35 -12.26
C THR A 2 -52.97 -5.43 -12.48
N LYS A 3 -53.17 -4.14 -12.81
CA LYS A 3 -52.06 -3.17 -12.97
C LYS A 3 -51.52 -2.63 -11.64
N LEU A 4 -52.39 -2.37 -10.66
CA LEU A 4 -51.97 -1.94 -9.32
C LEU A 4 -51.17 -3.03 -8.59
N PHE A 5 -51.56 -4.29 -8.76
CA PHE A 5 -50.85 -5.42 -8.14
C PHE A 5 -49.43 -5.59 -8.70
N ARG A 6 -49.25 -5.46 -10.04
CA ARG A 6 -47.92 -5.49 -10.65
C ARG A 6 -47.03 -4.33 -10.21
N MET A 7 -47.59 -3.13 -10.06
CA MET A 7 -46.83 -1.95 -9.63
C MET A 7 -46.43 -2.05 -8.14
N ALA A 8 -47.31 -2.59 -7.30
CA ALA A 8 -47.01 -2.90 -5.90
C ALA A 8 -45.95 -4.00 -5.75
N SER A 9 -45.97 -5.05 -6.60
CA SER A 9 -44.95 -6.10 -6.59
C SER A 9 -43.56 -5.60 -6.99
N VAL A 10 -43.47 -4.65 -7.94
CA VAL A 10 -42.19 -4.03 -8.34
C VAL A 10 -41.65 -3.12 -7.23
N PHE A 11 -42.51 -2.35 -6.57
CA PHE A 11 -42.11 -1.51 -5.44
C PHE A 11 -41.70 -2.33 -4.21
N LEU A 12 -42.39 -3.45 -3.93
CA LEU A 12 -42.05 -4.34 -2.83
C LEU A 12 -40.74 -5.11 -3.10
N GLY A 13 -40.44 -5.42 -4.36
CA GLY A 13 -39.15 -6.01 -4.76
C GLY A 13 -37.97 -5.04 -4.62
N LEU A 14 -38.18 -3.74 -4.85
CA LEU A 14 -37.15 -2.71 -4.63
C LEU A 14 -36.91 -2.43 -3.13
N LEU A 15 -37.95 -2.51 -2.30
CA LEU A 15 -37.87 -2.35 -0.84
C LEU A 15 -37.26 -3.58 -0.12
N LEU A 16 -37.13 -4.72 -0.80
CA LEU A 16 -36.51 -5.96 -0.29
C LEU A 16 -35.09 -6.18 -0.83
N THR A 17 -34.50 -5.19 -1.49
CA THR A 17 -33.07 -5.23 -1.81
C THR A 17 -32.29 -5.02 -0.52
N ASN A 18 -31.92 -6.12 0.14
CA ASN A 18 -30.88 -6.09 1.14
C ASN A 18 -29.67 -5.41 0.50
N THR A 19 -29.17 -4.37 1.16
CA THR A 19 -27.88 -3.79 0.88
C THR A 19 -26.85 -4.90 0.99
N ALA A 20 -26.43 -5.45 -0.15
CA ALA A 20 -25.25 -6.30 -0.23
C ALA A 20 -24.05 -5.39 0.07
N SER A 21 -23.72 -5.29 1.35
CA SER A 21 -22.55 -4.58 1.83
C SER A 21 -21.43 -5.60 1.99
N ALA A 22 -20.30 -5.24 1.37
CA ALA A 22 -18.97 -5.84 1.44
C ALA A 22 -18.72 -7.12 0.65
N ASP A 23 -17.77 -7.02 -0.28
CA ASP A 23 -16.88 -8.12 -0.62
C ASP A 23 -16.22 -8.60 0.68
N ALA A 24 -16.52 -9.83 1.10
CA ALA A 24 -15.74 -10.48 2.14
C ALA A 24 -14.35 -10.78 1.56
N LEU A 25 -13.39 -9.88 1.77
CA LEU A 25 -11.98 -10.26 1.82
C LEU A 25 -11.86 -11.28 2.96
N ILE A 26 -11.99 -12.57 2.64
CA ILE A 26 -11.65 -13.65 3.57
C ILE A 26 -10.13 -13.56 3.77
N THR A 27 -9.73 -12.72 4.70
CA THR A 27 -8.35 -12.65 5.16
C THR A 27 -8.12 -13.92 5.97
N ASN A 28 -7.22 -14.77 5.48
CA ASN A 28 -6.80 -15.94 6.23
C ASN A 28 -6.10 -15.49 7.52
N GLN A 29 -6.72 -15.79 8.68
CA GLN A 29 -6.28 -15.40 10.02
C GLN A 29 -5.41 -16.46 10.72
N SER A 30 -4.84 -17.43 9.98
CA SER A 30 -4.03 -18.51 10.58
C SER A 30 -2.78 -18.05 11.32
N MET A 31 -2.24 -16.88 11.00
CA MET A 31 -1.18 -16.22 11.78
C MET A 31 -1.59 -15.84 13.22
N PHE A 32 -2.90 -15.87 13.52
CA PHE A 32 -3.49 -15.63 14.84
C PHE A 32 -4.13 -16.88 15.43
N ALA A 33 -3.84 -18.04 14.85
CA ALA A 33 -4.27 -19.30 15.42
C ALA A 33 -3.78 -19.42 16.88
N THR A 34 -4.54 -20.17 17.68
CA THR A 34 -4.19 -20.39 19.09
C THR A 34 -2.85 -21.11 19.23
N THR A 35 -2.50 -21.96 18.25
CA THR A 35 -1.15 -22.54 18.14
C THR A 35 -0.48 -22.13 16.84
N ILE A 36 0.80 -21.76 16.90
CA ILE A 36 1.64 -21.50 15.72
C ILE A 36 2.72 -22.58 15.61
N ALA A 37 2.93 -23.09 14.40
CA ALA A 37 3.96 -24.06 14.07
C ALA A 37 4.81 -23.60 12.87
N GLU A 38 6.10 -23.40 13.08
CA GLU A 38 7.05 -23.07 12.02
C GLU A 38 7.98 -24.25 11.79
N TYR A 39 8.00 -24.78 10.57
CA TYR A 39 8.82 -25.92 10.17
C TYR A 39 10.00 -25.43 9.34
N PHE A 40 11.21 -25.80 9.73
CA PHE A 40 12.45 -25.47 9.03
C PHE A 40 13.11 -26.76 8.56
N ILE A 41 12.98 -27.05 7.27
CA ILE A 41 13.57 -28.22 6.61
C ILE A 41 15.00 -27.85 6.20
N GLY A 42 15.99 -28.51 6.81
CA GLY A 42 17.38 -28.48 6.38
C GLY A 42 17.79 -29.81 5.77
N GLN A 43 19.10 -30.01 5.61
CA GLN A 43 19.69 -31.22 5.00
C GLN A 43 19.45 -32.49 5.82
N ASP A 44 19.74 -32.45 7.14
CA ASP A 44 19.73 -33.66 7.98
C ASP A 44 18.56 -33.70 8.98
N GLN A 45 17.82 -32.61 9.12
CA GLN A 45 16.74 -32.52 10.09
C GLN A 45 15.68 -31.48 9.71
N ILE A 46 14.49 -31.67 10.27
CA ILE A 46 13.42 -30.68 10.31
C ILE A 46 13.34 -30.14 11.73
N ARG A 47 13.59 -28.84 11.90
CA ARG A 47 13.33 -28.15 13.18
C ARG A 47 11.89 -27.65 13.18
N VAL A 48 11.15 -27.87 14.26
CA VAL A 48 9.80 -27.33 14.41
C VAL A 48 9.76 -26.44 15.64
N GLU A 49 9.32 -25.20 15.45
CA GLU A 49 9.13 -24.24 16.53
C GLU A 49 7.63 -24.06 16.76
N LEU A 50 7.19 -24.31 18.00
CA LEU A 50 5.79 -24.28 18.39
C LEU A 50 5.55 -23.16 19.40
N GLU A 51 4.48 -22.39 19.20
CA GLU A 51 3.85 -21.53 20.20
C GLU A 51 2.46 -22.09 20.51
N ILE A 52 2.32 -22.89 21.56
CA ILE A 52 1.08 -23.59 21.90
C ILE A 52 0.24 -22.72 22.83
N GLY A 53 -0.94 -22.31 22.36
CA GLY A 53 -1.91 -21.55 23.13
C GLY A 53 -2.57 -22.41 24.21
N ILE A 54 -3.00 -21.76 25.30
CA ILE A 54 -3.61 -22.43 26.46
C ILE A 54 -4.82 -23.30 26.07
N GLN A 55 -5.60 -22.86 25.07
CA GLN A 55 -6.79 -23.55 24.58
C GLN A 55 -6.46 -24.88 23.88
N ASP A 56 -5.27 -24.99 23.26
CA ASP A 56 -4.85 -26.18 22.52
C ASP A 56 -3.98 -27.13 23.35
N LEU A 57 -3.56 -26.75 24.58
CA LEU A 57 -2.73 -27.59 25.44
C LEU A 57 -3.21 -29.05 25.58
N PRO A 58 -4.53 -29.36 25.68
CA PRO A 58 -4.99 -30.73 25.72
C PRO A 58 -4.57 -31.58 24.51
N ALA A 59 -4.45 -30.98 23.32
CA ALA A 59 -4.00 -31.65 22.10
C ALA A 59 -2.49 -31.94 22.10
N PHE A 60 -1.72 -31.18 22.89
CA PHE A 60 -0.26 -31.30 23.02
C PHE A 60 0.17 -31.89 24.36
N ARG A 61 -0.74 -32.50 25.12
CA ARG A 61 -0.51 -33.00 26.50
C ARG A 61 0.71 -33.91 26.65
N ASN A 62 1.06 -34.64 25.61
CA ASN A 62 2.19 -35.58 25.62
C ASN A 62 3.56 -34.87 25.61
N LEU A 63 3.58 -33.59 25.22
CA LEU A 63 4.76 -32.73 25.21
C LEU A 63 4.99 -32.01 26.56
N ILE A 64 3.92 -31.85 27.34
CA ILE A 64 3.88 -31.04 28.56
C ILE A 64 4.64 -31.72 29.72
N PRO A 65 5.38 -30.98 30.58
CA PRO A 65 6.02 -31.52 31.79
C PRO A 65 5.04 -32.22 32.75
N ASP A 66 5.53 -33.23 33.49
CA ASP A 66 4.71 -34.08 34.38
C ASP A 66 3.84 -33.27 35.36
N GLU A 67 4.40 -32.21 35.97
CA GLU A 67 3.66 -31.36 36.92
C GLU A 67 2.39 -30.74 36.33
N ILE A 68 2.45 -30.27 35.08
CA ILE A 68 1.31 -29.64 34.42
C ILE A 68 0.37 -30.74 33.89
N TYR A 69 0.93 -31.85 33.36
CA TYR A 69 0.16 -33.00 32.89
C TYR A 69 -0.76 -33.57 33.98
N GLU A 70 -0.25 -33.75 35.20
CA GLU A 70 -1.03 -34.22 36.35
C GLU A 70 -2.03 -33.15 36.84
N LYS A 71 -1.66 -31.87 36.86
CA LYS A 71 -2.58 -30.76 37.21
C LYS A 71 -3.76 -30.65 36.23
N MET A 72 -3.59 -31.08 34.99
CA MET A 72 -4.66 -31.18 33.99
C MET A 72 -5.59 -32.40 34.21
N GLY A 73 -5.36 -33.19 35.26
CA GLY A 73 -6.21 -34.33 35.63
C GLY A 73 -5.87 -35.63 34.90
N HIS A 74 -4.71 -35.72 34.27
CA HIS A 74 -4.25 -36.96 33.64
C HIS A 74 -3.55 -37.87 34.65
N ALA A 75 -3.73 -39.18 34.50
CA ALA A 75 -3.05 -40.16 35.34
C ALA A 75 -1.53 -40.16 35.04
N PRO A 76 -0.65 -40.26 36.04
CA PRO A 76 0.80 -40.24 35.83
C PRO A 76 1.24 -41.30 34.82
N ARG A 77 2.03 -40.89 33.83
CA ARG A 77 2.64 -41.76 32.81
C ARG A 77 4.09 -41.33 32.58
N PRO A 78 5.03 -42.26 32.33
CA PRO A 78 6.42 -41.91 32.06
C PRO A 78 6.55 -40.91 30.90
N TYR A 79 7.27 -39.80 31.13
CA TYR A 79 7.40 -38.75 30.12
C TYR A 79 7.97 -39.25 28.79
N ALA A 80 8.93 -40.17 28.83
CA ALA A 80 9.53 -40.77 27.63
C ALA A 80 8.50 -41.52 26.77
N GLU A 81 7.55 -42.25 27.39
CA GLU A 81 6.47 -42.93 26.65
C GLU A 81 5.49 -41.94 26.03
N ARG A 82 5.19 -40.85 26.75
CA ARG A 82 4.34 -39.76 26.23
C ARG A 82 5.01 -39.08 25.04
N LEU A 83 6.30 -38.74 25.13
CA LEU A 83 7.05 -38.15 24.02
C LEU A 83 7.13 -39.08 22.80
N ALA A 84 7.34 -40.38 23.00
CA ALA A 84 7.30 -41.34 21.89
C ALA A 84 5.92 -41.37 21.21
N GLU A 85 4.84 -41.37 22.00
CA GLU A 85 3.47 -41.28 21.47
C GLU A 85 3.22 -39.97 20.72
N PHE A 86 3.77 -38.85 21.19
CA PHE A 86 3.64 -37.55 20.55
C PHE A 86 4.19 -37.55 19.11
N PHE A 87 5.41 -38.08 18.91
CA PHE A 87 6.05 -38.13 17.60
C PHE A 87 5.43 -39.19 16.67
N ASP A 88 4.85 -40.25 17.22
CA ASP A 88 4.20 -41.32 16.45
C ASP A 88 2.74 -40.99 16.05
N LYS A 89 2.02 -40.21 16.87
CA LYS A 89 0.55 -40.06 16.71
C LYS A 89 0.01 -38.64 16.76
N ASP A 90 0.68 -37.72 17.46
CA ASP A 90 0.17 -36.37 17.64
C ASP A 90 0.67 -35.46 16.52
N LEU A 91 1.92 -34.98 16.60
CA LEU A 91 2.50 -34.13 15.56
C LEU A 91 3.47 -34.97 14.72
N VAL A 92 2.94 -35.57 13.65
CA VAL A 92 3.68 -36.53 12.83
C VAL A 92 4.19 -35.85 11.58
N ILE A 93 5.50 -35.97 11.33
CA ILE A 93 6.11 -35.72 10.03
C ILE A 93 6.57 -37.07 9.48
N ALA A 94 6.14 -37.42 8.28
CA ALA A 94 6.41 -38.73 7.69
C ALA A 94 6.92 -38.61 6.25
N THR A 95 7.71 -39.58 5.81
CA THR A 95 7.98 -39.85 4.40
C THR A 95 7.04 -40.95 3.89
N GLN A 96 7.23 -41.41 2.65
CA GLN A 96 6.54 -42.60 2.15
C GLN A 96 6.94 -43.89 2.91
N GLU A 97 8.08 -43.88 3.60
CA GLU A 97 8.61 -45.04 4.32
C GLU A 97 8.06 -45.15 5.76
N GLY A 98 7.58 -44.04 6.32
CA GLY A 98 7.03 -44.01 7.68
C GLY A 98 7.23 -42.66 8.38
N ALA A 99 6.83 -42.60 9.64
CA ALA A 99 7.05 -41.44 10.50
C ALA A 99 8.55 -41.24 10.75
N LEU A 100 8.98 -39.98 10.80
CA LEU A 100 10.34 -39.59 11.13
C LEU A 100 10.58 -39.65 12.64
N ASP A 101 11.77 -40.07 13.03
CA ASP A 101 12.20 -40.07 14.42
C ASP A 101 12.34 -38.64 14.95
N GLY A 102 11.55 -38.30 15.96
CA GLY A 102 11.49 -36.98 16.58
C GLY A 102 12.14 -36.92 17.96
N ARG A 103 12.62 -35.73 18.33
CA ARG A 103 13.16 -35.41 19.66
C ARG A 103 12.72 -34.02 20.11
N LEU A 104 12.49 -33.88 21.42
CA LEU A 104 12.26 -32.59 22.06
C LEU A 104 13.60 -31.95 22.43
N LEU A 105 13.82 -30.71 21.99
CA LEU A 105 15.04 -29.94 22.29
C LEU A 105 14.82 -28.95 23.43
N GLU A 106 13.70 -28.22 23.41
CA GLU A 106 13.35 -27.20 24.40
C GLU A 106 11.84 -27.21 24.64
N VAL A 107 11.41 -27.00 25.88
CA VAL A 107 10.00 -26.74 26.23
C VAL A 107 9.93 -25.80 27.43
N GLY A 108 9.07 -24.80 27.37
CA GLY A 108 8.90 -23.85 28.47
C GLY A 108 7.93 -22.71 28.17
N PRO A 109 7.55 -21.92 29.18
CA PRO A 109 6.71 -20.75 28.97
C PRO A 109 7.45 -19.67 28.18
N ARG A 110 6.78 -19.03 27.24
CA ARG A 110 7.29 -17.87 26.50
C ARG A 110 6.16 -16.85 26.28
N THR A 111 6.53 -15.58 26.12
CA THR A 111 5.61 -14.55 25.63
C THR A 111 5.30 -14.82 24.16
N ARG A 112 4.03 -14.82 23.79
CA ARG A 112 3.59 -14.96 22.40
C ARG A 112 4.21 -13.89 21.51
N VAL A 113 4.69 -14.31 20.35
CA VAL A 113 5.23 -13.38 19.36
C VAL A 113 4.08 -12.57 18.78
N ARG A 114 4.19 -11.25 18.84
CA ARG A 114 3.20 -10.37 18.22
C ARG A 114 3.47 -10.30 16.73
N ARG A 115 2.41 -10.39 15.93
CA ARG A 115 2.50 -10.33 14.47
C ARG A 115 1.62 -9.23 13.92
N ASP A 116 2.09 -8.57 12.88
CA ASP A 116 1.32 -7.57 12.16
C ASP A 116 0.10 -8.23 11.49
N PRO A 117 -1.13 -7.69 11.65
CA PRO A 117 -2.33 -8.33 11.12
C PRO A 117 -2.41 -8.45 9.61
N ILE A 118 -1.65 -7.62 8.90
CA ILE A 118 -1.67 -7.59 7.45
C ILE A 118 -0.56 -8.48 6.93
N SER A 119 0.68 -8.24 7.36
CA SER A 119 1.91 -8.87 6.85
C SER A 119 2.32 -10.15 7.57
N GLY A 120 1.98 -10.31 8.85
CA GLY A 120 2.43 -11.43 9.68
C GLY A 120 3.84 -11.35 10.20
N GLU A 121 4.51 -10.23 9.91
CA GLU A 121 5.85 -9.94 10.39
C GLU A 121 5.84 -9.72 11.90
N GLU A 122 6.96 -10.06 12.53
CA GLU A 122 7.13 -9.91 13.97
C GLU A 122 7.16 -8.45 14.37
N LEU A 123 6.33 -8.10 15.34
CA LEU A 123 6.26 -6.78 15.92
C LEU A 123 7.11 -6.75 17.21
N PRO A 124 7.80 -5.62 17.48
CA PRO A 124 8.57 -5.47 18.70
C PRO A 124 7.70 -5.61 19.95
N VAL A 125 8.30 -6.16 21.01
CA VAL A 125 7.62 -6.43 22.28
C VAL A 125 7.28 -5.11 22.98
N VAL A 126 5.98 -4.85 23.23
CA VAL A 126 5.50 -3.73 24.06
C VAL A 126 4.93 -4.28 25.37
N ALA A 127 5.28 -3.66 26.50
CA ALA A 127 5.11 -4.20 27.86
C ALA A 127 3.67 -4.35 28.39
N ALA A 128 2.64 -3.89 27.66
CA ALA A 128 1.34 -3.60 28.29
C ALA A 128 0.27 -4.72 28.26
N ASN A 129 0.46 -5.85 27.56
CA ASN A 129 -0.45 -7.01 27.66
C ASN A 129 0.15 -8.24 26.95
N GLN A 130 0.87 -9.09 27.69
CA GLN A 130 1.58 -10.23 27.11
C GLN A 130 0.80 -11.54 27.33
N GLU A 131 0.32 -12.14 26.24
CA GLU A 131 -0.23 -13.50 26.26
C GLU A 131 0.94 -14.50 26.46
N SER A 132 0.80 -15.41 27.43
CA SER A 132 1.77 -16.48 27.68
C SER A 132 1.37 -17.73 26.91
N VAL A 133 2.33 -18.34 26.22
CA VAL A 133 2.18 -19.61 25.50
C VAL A 133 3.18 -20.63 26.03
N LEU A 134 2.94 -21.90 25.75
CA LEU A 134 3.94 -22.95 25.92
C LEU A 134 4.75 -23.04 24.62
N ALA A 135 6.02 -22.64 24.66
CA ALA A 135 6.92 -22.79 23.54
C ALA A 135 7.60 -24.15 23.57
N ALA A 136 7.79 -24.75 22.39
CA ALA A 136 8.60 -25.96 22.26
C ALA A 136 9.39 -25.96 20.95
N VAL A 137 10.60 -26.53 21.01
CA VAL A 137 11.46 -26.74 19.85
C VAL A 137 11.67 -28.23 19.66
N LEU A 138 11.27 -28.73 18.50
CA LEU A 138 11.36 -30.14 18.12
C LEU A 138 12.38 -30.31 17.00
N SER A 139 12.92 -31.51 16.88
CA SER A 139 13.78 -31.91 15.77
C SER A 139 13.35 -33.28 15.28
N TYR A 140 13.09 -33.41 13.98
CA TYR A 140 12.82 -34.68 13.30
C TYR A 140 14.02 -35.01 12.42
N THR A 141 14.53 -36.22 12.52
CA THR A 141 15.71 -36.66 11.75
C THR A 141 15.31 -36.94 10.31
N LEU A 142 16.06 -36.42 9.35
CA LEU A 142 15.91 -36.75 7.93
C LEU A 142 17.00 -37.73 7.51
N ALA A 143 16.59 -38.86 6.93
CA ALA A 143 17.49 -39.78 6.28
C ALA A 143 17.58 -39.43 4.79
N GLY A 144 18.61 -38.66 4.42
CA GLY A 144 18.83 -38.23 3.04
C GLY A 144 17.80 -37.20 2.56
N GLU A 145 17.56 -37.19 1.25
CA GLU A 145 16.75 -36.20 0.53
C GLU A 145 15.41 -36.80 0.08
N PRO A 146 14.40 -36.95 0.96
CA PRO A 146 13.11 -37.53 0.57
C PRO A 146 12.40 -36.65 -0.45
N ALA A 147 11.74 -37.28 -1.42
CA ALA A 147 10.95 -36.55 -2.43
C ALA A 147 9.68 -35.90 -1.85
N GLN A 148 9.13 -36.45 -0.76
CA GLN A 148 7.87 -36.00 -0.17
C GLN A 148 7.90 -36.06 1.36
N LEU A 149 7.21 -35.10 1.98
CA LEU A 149 6.91 -35.08 3.40
C LEU A 149 5.40 -34.92 3.64
N ILE A 150 4.88 -35.62 4.64
CA ILE A 150 3.49 -35.56 5.09
C ILE A 150 3.48 -34.95 6.49
N PHE A 151 2.80 -33.80 6.63
CA PHE A 151 2.63 -33.13 7.93
C PHE A 151 1.24 -33.41 8.45
N SER A 152 1.13 -34.05 9.62
CA SER A 152 -0.15 -34.40 10.24
C SER A 152 -0.31 -33.71 11.60
N PRO A 153 -1.42 -32.99 11.83
CA PRO A 153 -1.69 -32.38 13.12
C PRO A 153 -2.20 -33.41 14.16
N PRO A 154 -2.14 -33.07 15.47
CA PRO A 154 -2.71 -33.88 16.53
C PRO A 154 -4.19 -34.19 16.30
N ARG A 155 -4.56 -35.45 16.43
CA ARG A 155 -5.95 -35.91 16.30
C ARG A 155 -6.64 -35.86 17.66
N SER A 156 -7.12 -34.68 18.04
CA SER A 156 -7.90 -34.47 19.27
C SER A 156 -9.33 -33.99 19.01
N SER A 157 -10.17 -34.06 20.04
CA SER A 157 -11.51 -33.45 20.04
C SER A 157 -11.62 -32.53 21.26
N PRO A 158 -11.77 -31.20 21.08
CA PRO A 158 -11.76 -30.49 19.78
C PRO A 158 -10.39 -30.58 19.09
N ALA A 159 -10.37 -30.40 17.76
CA ALA A 159 -9.13 -30.34 16.99
C ALA A 159 -8.38 -29.04 17.35
N PRO A 160 -7.04 -29.06 17.46
CA PRO A 160 -6.29 -27.86 17.78
C PRO A 160 -6.33 -26.90 16.61
N ASN A 161 -6.36 -25.61 16.92
CA ASN A 161 -6.32 -24.57 15.91
C ASN A 161 -4.86 -24.16 15.65
N ILE A 162 -4.25 -24.82 14.67
CA ILE A 162 -2.83 -24.67 14.33
C ILE A 162 -2.69 -23.84 13.04
N GLY A 163 -2.03 -22.68 13.15
CA GLY A 163 -1.50 -21.95 12.01
C GLY A 163 -0.05 -22.37 11.74
N PHE A 164 0.33 -22.56 10.49
CA PHE A 164 1.67 -23.01 10.16
C PHE A 164 2.29 -22.41 8.90
N VAL A 165 3.62 -22.41 8.88
CA VAL A 165 4.49 -22.08 7.75
C VAL A 165 5.61 -23.12 7.68
N VAL A 166 5.96 -23.53 6.47
CA VAL A 166 7.13 -24.39 6.19
C VAL A 166 8.15 -23.59 5.39
N TYR A 167 9.40 -23.66 5.83
CA TYR A 167 10.57 -23.18 5.14
C TYR A 167 11.41 -24.37 4.67
N HIS A 168 11.74 -24.42 3.39
CA HIS A 168 12.74 -25.33 2.86
C HIS A 168 14.04 -24.54 2.62
N ASN A 169 15.08 -24.86 3.39
CA ASN A 169 16.23 -23.98 3.63
C ASN A 169 15.75 -22.60 4.12
N THR A 170 15.96 -21.55 3.32
CA THR A 170 15.57 -20.17 3.62
C THR A 170 14.27 -19.74 2.94
N VAL A 171 13.66 -20.63 2.14
CA VAL A 171 12.53 -20.30 1.27
C VAL A 171 11.22 -20.76 1.89
N ALA A 172 10.33 -19.82 2.19
CA ALA A 172 8.96 -20.14 2.61
C ALA A 172 8.23 -20.85 1.48
N VAL A 173 7.67 -22.03 1.75
CA VAL A 173 6.91 -22.85 0.80
C VAL A 173 5.44 -22.41 0.73
N ASN A 174 4.89 -21.99 1.88
CA ASN A 174 3.52 -21.50 2.04
C ASN A 174 3.49 -20.19 2.82
N ASP A 175 2.43 -19.39 2.62
CA ASP A 175 2.07 -18.34 3.60
C ASP A 175 1.50 -19.02 4.85
N PHE A 176 1.20 -18.28 5.92
CA PHE A 176 0.42 -18.84 7.03
C PHE A 176 -0.87 -19.50 6.52
N ARG A 177 -1.06 -20.76 6.90
CA ARG A 177 -2.24 -21.60 6.59
C ARG A 177 -2.66 -22.38 7.83
N PHE A 178 -3.89 -22.88 7.88
CA PHE A 178 -4.32 -23.77 8.96
C PHE A 178 -3.88 -25.21 8.68
N LEU A 179 -3.29 -25.87 9.68
CA LEU A 179 -2.99 -27.30 9.66
C LEU A 179 -4.11 -28.09 10.37
N GLY A 180 -5.23 -28.28 9.68
CA GLY A 180 -6.38 -29.02 10.23
C GLY A 180 -6.44 -30.50 9.81
N GLN A 181 -5.65 -30.89 8.81
CA GLN A 181 -5.62 -32.23 8.25
C GLN A 181 -4.22 -32.53 7.70
N PRO A 182 -3.88 -33.80 7.41
CA PRO A 182 -2.63 -34.12 6.75
C PRO A 182 -2.43 -33.37 5.43
N VAL A 183 -1.23 -32.84 5.23
CA VAL A 183 -0.83 -32.13 4.00
C VAL A 183 0.46 -32.72 3.45
N VAL A 184 0.55 -32.83 2.13
CA VAL A 184 1.70 -33.43 1.43
C VAL A 184 2.51 -32.33 0.75
N LEU A 185 3.80 -32.28 1.08
CA LEU A 185 4.79 -31.40 0.48
C LEU A 185 5.69 -32.19 -0.45
N ASN A 186 5.79 -31.77 -1.71
CA ASN A 186 6.80 -32.22 -2.65
C ASN A 186 8.06 -31.36 -2.48
N LEU A 187 9.22 -31.99 -2.32
CA LEU A 187 10.49 -31.32 -2.15
C LEU A 187 11.30 -31.30 -3.45
N ASP A 188 11.84 -30.13 -3.79
CA ASP A 188 12.91 -29.99 -4.77
C ASP A 188 14.21 -29.64 -4.03
N TRP A 189 15.09 -30.62 -3.89
CA TRP A 189 16.38 -30.49 -3.21
C TRP A 189 17.44 -29.79 -4.05
N GLN A 190 17.25 -29.71 -5.37
CA GLN A 190 18.13 -28.93 -6.23
C GLN A 190 17.82 -27.44 -6.08
N ASP A 191 16.55 -27.10 -5.87
CA ASP A 191 16.12 -25.73 -5.66
C ASP A 191 14.85 -25.64 -4.79
N SER A 192 15.04 -25.20 -3.55
CA SER A 192 13.95 -25.11 -2.56
C SER A 192 12.81 -24.18 -2.94
N TRP A 193 13.00 -23.30 -3.93
CA TRP A 193 11.94 -22.44 -4.46
C TRP A 193 10.79 -23.23 -5.10
N TYR A 194 11.10 -24.40 -5.64
CA TYR A 194 10.14 -25.25 -6.35
C TYR A 194 9.51 -26.33 -5.47
N SER A 195 9.90 -26.42 -4.20
CA SER A 195 9.14 -27.19 -3.22
C SER A 195 7.73 -26.64 -3.09
N ALA A 196 6.73 -27.51 -3.15
CA ALA A 196 5.33 -27.10 -3.16
C ALA A 196 4.40 -28.18 -2.57
N PHE A 197 3.40 -27.72 -1.82
CA PHE A 197 2.31 -28.59 -1.39
C PHE A 197 1.45 -29.03 -2.58
N GLU A 198 0.95 -30.26 -2.54
CA GLU A 198 0.00 -30.77 -3.56
C GLU A 198 -1.29 -29.94 -3.62
N GLN A 199 -1.70 -29.40 -2.47
CA GLN A 199 -2.93 -28.62 -2.36
C GLN A 199 -2.68 -27.17 -2.76
N ARG A 200 -3.34 -26.71 -3.83
CA ARG A 200 -3.22 -25.32 -4.31
C ARG A 200 -3.55 -24.27 -3.24
N THR A 201 -4.42 -24.59 -2.29
CA THR A 201 -4.77 -23.70 -1.16
C THR A 201 -3.59 -23.42 -0.22
N MET A 202 -2.59 -24.31 -0.18
CA MET A 202 -1.38 -24.14 0.63
C MET A 202 -0.30 -23.31 -0.09
N ARG A 203 -0.48 -22.99 -1.37
CA ARG A 203 0.50 -22.23 -2.13
C ARG A 203 0.70 -20.84 -1.53
N ARG A 204 1.96 -20.43 -1.41
CA ARG A 204 2.36 -19.05 -1.08
C ARG A 204 1.89 -18.06 -2.14
N SER A 205 1.72 -16.81 -1.73
CA SER A 205 1.25 -15.74 -2.63
C SER A 205 2.25 -15.49 -3.77
N TYR A 206 3.54 -15.46 -3.45
CA TYR A 206 4.63 -15.25 -4.41
C TYR A 206 5.34 -16.55 -4.76
N PHE A 207 4.62 -17.44 -5.47
CA PHE A 207 5.13 -18.78 -5.78
C PHE A 207 6.02 -18.84 -7.03
N ALA A 208 5.84 -17.92 -7.98
CA ALA A 208 6.56 -17.95 -9.24
C ALA A 208 7.90 -17.22 -9.12
N PRO A 209 8.98 -17.72 -9.77
CA PRO A 209 10.29 -17.08 -9.76
C PRO A 209 10.29 -15.74 -10.50
N MET A 210 9.29 -15.51 -11.36
CA MET A 210 9.14 -14.30 -12.17
C MET A 210 7.70 -13.81 -12.15
N SER A 211 7.53 -12.49 -12.29
CA SER A 211 6.22 -11.85 -12.46
C SER A 211 6.35 -10.55 -13.22
N GLY A 212 5.32 -10.19 -13.99
CA GLY A 212 5.30 -8.95 -14.79
C GLY A 212 4.10 -8.07 -14.49
N PHE A 213 4.32 -6.78 -14.36
CA PHE A 213 3.25 -5.81 -14.09
C PHE A 213 3.32 -4.67 -15.08
N LEU A 214 2.15 -4.24 -15.54
CA LEU A 214 2.00 -3.08 -16.40
C LEU A 214 1.09 -2.08 -15.68
N TYR A 215 1.65 -0.97 -15.22
CA TYR A 215 0.88 0.12 -14.62
C TYR A 215 0.60 1.16 -15.69
N ILE A 216 -0.65 1.62 -15.75
CA ILE A 216 -1.11 2.61 -16.71
C ILE A 216 -1.60 3.84 -15.96
N GLU A 217 -0.91 4.95 -16.19
CA GLU A 217 -1.19 6.24 -15.58
C GLU A 217 -1.27 7.34 -16.66
N PRO A 218 -1.84 8.52 -16.35
CA PRO A 218 -2.05 9.57 -17.34
C PRO A 218 -0.79 10.12 -18.02
N PHE A 219 0.39 10.03 -17.43
CA PHE A 219 1.63 10.53 -18.04
C PHE A 219 2.72 9.46 -18.16
N GLU A 220 2.38 8.23 -17.81
CA GLU A 220 3.33 7.15 -17.71
C GLU A 220 2.65 5.79 -17.90
N VAL A 221 3.29 4.94 -18.70
CA VAL A 221 3.14 3.50 -18.58
C VAL A 221 4.40 2.96 -17.91
N ARG A 222 4.26 2.08 -16.93
CA ARG A 222 5.38 1.47 -16.21
C ARG A 222 5.34 -0.03 -16.35
N LYS A 223 6.46 -0.62 -16.77
CA LYS A 223 6.70 -2.07 -16.77
C LYS A 223 7.54 -2.41 -15.56
N GLU A 224 6.99 -3.20 -14.64
CA GLU A 224 7.74 -3.75 -13.51
C GLU A 224 7.91 -5.25 -13.69
N ILE A 225 9.16 -5.72 -13.66
CA ILE A 225 9.48 -7.14 -13.75
C ILE A 225 10.14 -7.55 -12.44
N ILE A 226 9.68 -8.64 -11.84
CA ILE A 226 10.42 -9.32 -10.77
C ILE A 226 10.99 -10.60 -11.35
N VAL A 227 12.26 -10.84 -11.12
CA VAL A 227 12.96 -12.06 -11.51
C VAL A 227 13.80 -12.59 -10.36
N ARG A 228 13.97 -13.90 -10.30
CA ARG A 228 14.91 -14.55 -9.38
C ARG A 228 16.27 -14.75 -10.07
N PRO A 229 17.39 -14.28 -9.50
CA PRO A 229 18.71 -14.40 -10.12
C PRO A 229 19.12 -15.83 -10.44
N ARG A 230 18.79 -16.81 -9.58
CA ARG A 230 19.10 -18.23 -9.82
C ARG A 230 18.45 -18.71 -11.13
N ASP A 231 17.19 -18.39 -11.36
CA ASP A 231 16.44 -18.76 -12.57
C ASP A 231 16.91 -17.97 -13.80
N MET A 232 17.28 -16.69 -13.62
CA MET A 232 17.83 -15.87 -14.70
C MET A 232 19.07 -16.47 -15.36
N GLN A 233 19.84 -17.31 -14.65
CA GLN A 233 21.01 -17.99 -15.20
C GLN A 233 20.71 -18.91 -16.39
N HIS A 234 19.45 -19.30 -16.60
CA HIS A 234 19.06 -20.08 -17.78
C HIS A 234 19.19 -19.26 -19.07
N TRP A 235 19.14 -17.93 -19.00
CA TRP A 235 19.21 -17.05 -20.16
C TRP A 235 20.46 -16.16 -20.20
N VAL A 236 21.01 -15.80 -19.04
CA VAL A 236 22.17 -14.90 -18.94
C VAL A 236 23.09 -15.33 -17.80
N ASP A 237 24.39 -15.45 -18.07
CA ASP A 237 25.35 -15.80 -17.03
C ASP A 237 25.51 -14.66 -16.02
N LEU A 238 25.19 -14.94 -14.76
CA LEU A 238 25.32 -14.00 -13.64
C LEU A 238 26.52 -14.33 -12.74
N GLY A 239 27.29 -15.38 -13.06
CA GLY A 239 28.41 -15.84 -12.24
C GLY A 239 27.97 -16.46 -10.90
N LEU A 240 26.75 -17.00 -10.82
CA LEU A 240 26.15 -17.55 -9.60
C LEU A 240 26.15 -19.08 -9.57
N ALA A 241 26.78 -19.73 -10.55
CA ALA A 241 26.91 -21.18 -10.59
C ALA A 241 27.59 -21.73 -9.33
N GLY A 242 26.89 -22.60 -8.58
CA GLY A 242 27.38 -23.18 -7.33
C GLY A 242 27.41 -22.22 -6.14
N ALA A 243 26.97 -20.97 -6.29
CA ALA A 243 26.85 -20.03 -5.19
C ALA A 243 25.58 -20.31 -4.36
N ASN A 244 25.65 -20.00 -3.06
CA ASN A 244 24.48 -19.99 -2.16
C ASN A 244 24.18 -18.58 -1.63
N VAL A 245 25.10 -17.64 -1.84
CA VAL A 245 25.04 -16.26 -1.37
C VAL A 245 25.51 -15.34 -2.48
N ILE A 246 24.84 -14.21 -2.63
CA ILE A 246 25.28 -13.07 -3.44
C ILE A 246 25.98 -12.10 -2.49
N ALA A 247 27.29 -11.94 -2.66
CA ALA A 247 28.07 -11.02 -1.85
C ALA A 247 27.68 -9.56 -2.14
N ALA A 248 27.74 -8.70 -1.12
CA ALA A 248 27.30 -7.32 -1.23
C ALA A 248 27.96 -6.52 -2.37
N ASP A 249 29.23 -6.79 -2.66
CA ASP A 249 30.04 -6.15 -3.70
C ASP A 249 29.70 -6.63 -5.13
N GLN A 250 29.20 -7.85 -5.29
CA GLN A 250 28.77 -8.42 -6.57
C GLN A 250 27.40 -7.90 -7.04
N ARG A 251 26.58 -7.36 -6.12
CA ARG A 251 25.20 -6.93 -6.39
C ARG A 251 25.10 -5.95 -7.55
N GLY A 252 26.01 -4.97 -7.64
CA GLY A 252 25.99 -3.95 -8.70
C GLY A 252 26.13 -4.56 -10.10
N ALA A 253 27.12 -5.43 -10.29
CA ALA A 253 27.38 -6.08 -11.56
C ALA A 253 26.23 -7.03 -11.98
N ILE A 254 25.64 -7.74 -11.02
CA ILE A 254 24.48 -8.60 -11.26
C ILE A 254 23.27 -7.77 -11.72
N LEU A 255 22.98 -6.65 -11.03
CA LEU A 255 21.89 -5.75 -11.41
C LEU A 255 22.07 -5.19 -12.82
N GLU A 256 23.29 -4.72 -13.14
CA GLU A 256 23.61 -4.22 -14.47
C GLU A 256 23.39 -5.29 -15.56
N THR A 257 23.84 -6.52 -15.31
CA THR A 257 23.67 -7.64 -16.25
C THR A 257 22.20 -7.99 -16.46
N ILE A 258 21.42 -8.08 -15.37
CA ILE A 258 19.97 -8.34 -15.44
C ILE A 258 19.26 -7.21 -16.19
N VAL A 259 19.57 -5.95 -15.89
CA VAL A 259 18.96 -4.79 -16.56
C VAL A 259 19.26 -4.80 -18.05
N ASN A 260 20.53 -4.99 -18.44
CA ASN A 260 20.93 -5.03 -19.84
C ASN A 260 20.24 -6.18 -20.60
N PHE A 261 20.04 -7.31 -19.93
CA PHE A 261 19.29 -8.43 -20.50
C PHE A 261 17.79 -8.13 -20.64
N LEU A 262 17.15 -7.53 -19.63
CA LEU A 262 15.71 -7.26 -19.61
C LEU A 262 15.30 -6.04 -20.46
N MET A 263 16.20 -5.09 -20.70
CA MET A 263 15.91 -3.86 -21.45
C MET A 263 15.34 -4.11 -22.86
N PRO A 264 15.92 -4.97 -23.71
CA PRO A 264 15.34 -5.29 -25.02
C PRO A 264 14.20 -6.34 -24.95
N ARG A 265 13.85 -6.82 -23.76
CA ARG A 265 12.89 -7.92 -23.54
C ARG A 265 11.54 -7.42 -23.08
N GLN A 266 10.55 -8.29 -23.17
CA GLN A 266 9.15 -7.98 -22.92
C GLN A 266 8.70 -6.67 -23.59
N PRO A 267 8.65 -6.62 -24.94
CA PRO A 267 8.35 -5.40 -25.65
C PRO A 267 6.97 -4.87 -25.26
N VAL A 268 6.90 -3.55 -25.11
CA VAL A 268 5.68 -2.82 -24.78
C VAL A 268 5.19 -2.07 -26.01
N THR A 269 3.90 -2.14 -26.26
CA THR A 269 3.23 -1.25 -27.22
C THR A 269 2.20 -0.39 -26.50
N ILE A 270 2.08 0.87 -26.92
CA ILE A 270 1.14 1.84 -26.38
C ILE A 270 0.37 2.42 -27.56
N ASN A 271 -0.97 2.34 -27.53
CA ASN A 271 -1.83 2.71 -28.66
C ASN A 271 -1.39 2.04 -29.97
N GLY A 272 -0.97 0.77 -29.89
CA GLY A 272 -0.45 -0.03 -31.00
C GLY A 272 0.93 0.37 -31.55
N GLN A 273 1.61 1.36 -30.96
CA GLN A 273 2.96 1.76 -31.35
C GLN A 273 4.02 1.18 -30.40
N PRO A 274 5.15 0.66 -30.90
CA PRO A 274 6.26 0.23 -30.04
C PRO A 274 6.76 1.38 -29.17
N ALA A 275 6.95 1.13 -27.87
CA ALA A 275 7.45 2.09 -26.91
C ALA A 275 8.87 1.71 -26.45
N ALA A 276 9.76 2.70 -26.34
CA ALA A 276 11.14 2.49 -25.90
C ALA A 276 11.23 2.60 -24.37
N PRO A 277 11.83 1.61 -23.68
CA PRO A 277 11.94 1.63 -22.23
C PRO A 277 13.01 2.62 -21.76
N ILE A 278 12.70 3.35 -20.69
CA ILE A 278 13.68 4.09 -19.90
C ILE A 278 13.84 3.35 -18.58
N LEU A 279 15.07 2.96 -18.22
CA LEU A 279 15.33 2.39 -16.90
C LEU A 279 15.04 3.44 -15.82
N ASP A 280 14.11 3.13 -14.91
CA ASP A 280 13.89 3.95 -13.72
C ASP A 280 14.80 3.46 -12.59
N ARG A 281 14.78 2.15 -12.31
CA ARG A 281 15.62 1.52 -11.26
C ARG A 281 15.65 0.00 -11.34
N ALA A 282 16.63 -0.58 -10.65
CA ALA A 282 16.70 -2.00 -10.35
C ALA A 282 17.22 -2.21 -8.92
N ASN A 283 16.56 -3.09 -8.16
CA ASN A 283 16.93 -3.35 -6.77
C ASN A 283 16.75 -4.82 -6.42
N PHE A 284 17.62 -5.33 -5.54
CA PHE A 284 17.35 -6.56 -4.83
C PHE A 284 16.23 -6.34 -3.81
N LEU A 285 15.31 -7.29 -3.75
CA LEU A 285 14.20 -7.27 -2.80
C LEU A 285 14.34 -8.45 -1.83
N SER A 286 14.12 -8.18 -0.55
CA SER A 286 13.83 -9.18 0.47
C SER A 286 12.34 -9.46 0.43
N ARG A 287 11.94 -10.73 0.28
CA ARG A 287 10.54 -11.14 0.39
C ARG A 287 10.28 -11.67 1.78
N THR A 288 9.31 -11.08 2.46
CA THR A 288 8.66 -11.71 3.62
C THR A 288 7.46 -12.52 3.13
N LEU A 289 6.73 -13.16 4.03
CA LEU A 289 5.53 -13.95 3.68
C LEU A 289 4.48 -13.13 2.91
N LYS A 290 4.45 -11.81 3.09
CA LYS A 290 3.43 -10.95 2.48
C LYS A 290 3.95 -9.63 1.93
N SER A 291 5.19 -9.22 2.24
CA SER A 291 5.77 -7.97 1.76
C SER A 291 7.02 -8.21 0.90
N SER A 292 7.41 -7.19 0.14
CA SER A 292 8.68 -7.17 -0.59
C SER A 292 9.34 -5.83 -0.31
N MET A 293 10.52 -5.84 0.29
CA MET A 293 11.25 -4.65 0.73
C MET A 293 12.60 -4.58 0.03
N VAL A 294 13.12 -3.38 -0.21
CA VAL A 294 14.47 -3.23 -0.77
C VAL A 294 15.50 -3.72 0.24
N VAL A 295 16.45 -4.55 -0.22
CA VAL A 295 17.55 -5.00 0.64
C VAL A 295 18.52 -3.85 0.90
N GLU A 296 18.83 -3.63 2.17
CA GLU A 296 19.79 -2.61 2.61
C GLU A 296 21.16 -2.74 1.90
N PRO A 297 21.86 -1.61 1.64
CA PRO A 297 23.21 -1.64 1.08
C PRO A 297 24.18 -2.41 1.99
N GLY A 298 25.15 -3.11 1.41
CA GLY A 298 26.23 -3.77 2.18
C GLY A 298 25.87 -5.10 2.82
N VAL A 299 24.64 -5.59 2.66
CA VAL A 299 24.20 -6.89 3.19
C VAL A 299 24.28 -7.97 2.11
N ASP A 300 24.84 -9.12 2.49
CA ASP A 300 24.87 -10.35 1.69
C ASP A 300 23.47 -10.96 1.58
N ILE A 301 23.16 -11.54 0.43
CA ILE A 301 21.81 -12.05 0.13
C ILE A 301 21.87 -13.56 -0.10
N ASN A 302 21.03 -14.31 0.60
CA ASN A 302 20.84 -15.73 0.30
C ASN A 302 20.27 -15.89 -1.12
N LEU A 303 20.95 -16.67 -1.97
CA LEU A 303 20.59 -16.79 -3.38
C LEU A 303 19.22 -17.47 -3.58
N ASP A 304 18.82 -18.38 -2.69
CA ASP A 304 17.62 -19.17 -2.87
C ASP A 304 16.35 -18.32 -2.73
N SER A 305 16.36 -17.33 -1.85
CA SER A 305 15.26 -16.38 -1.65
C SER A 305 15.44 -15.04 -2.37
N ALA A 306 16.60 -14.80 -3.00
CA ALA A 306 16.91 -13.56 -3.68
C ALA A 306 15.93 -13.31 -4.83
N VAL A 307 15.44 -12.08 -4.92
CA VAL A 307 14.71 -11.59 -6.09
C VAL A 307 15.19 -10.19 -6.45
N VAL A 308 15.07 -9.87 -7.73
CA VAL A 308 15.41 -8.56 -8.29
C VAL A 308 14.16 -7.98 -8.92
N GLY A 309 13.82 -6.76 -8.51
CA GLY A 309 12.79 -5.96 -9.13
C GLY A 309 13.43 -4.95 -10.08
N VAL A 310 12.94 -4.89 -11.32
CA VAL A 310 13.37 -3.94 -12.34
C VAL A 310 12.17 -3.14 -12.84
N ILE A 311 12.32 -1.82 -12.89
CA ILE A 311 11.27 -0.90 -13.30
C ILE A 311 11.72 -0.14 -14.55
N PHE A 312 10.92 -0.26 -15.59
CA PHE A 312 11.04 0.54 -16.81
C PHE A 312 9.84 1.45 -16.96
N VAL A 313 10.10 2.64 -17.49
CA VAL A 313 9.09 3.69 -17.67
C VAL A 313 9.01 4.05 -19.14
N TYR A 314 7.78 4.30 -19.59
CA TYR A 314 7.44 4.79 -20.92
C TYR A 314 6.60 6.05 -20.73
N PRO A 315 7.21 7.25 -20.83
CA PRO A 315 6.48 8.50 -20.73
C PRO A 315 5.43 8.61 -21.83
N VAL A 316 4.23 9.06 -21.48
CA VAL A 316 3.13 9.30 -22.42
C VAL A 316 2.54 10.70 -22.19
N PRO A 317 2.02 11.37 -23.22
CA PRO A 317 1.48 12.72 -23.08
C PRO A 317 0.12 12.77 -22.35
N SER A 318 -0.61 11.66 -22.37
CA SER A 318 -1.92 11.49 -21.75
C SER A 318 -2.20 10.01 -21.49
N LEU A 319 -3.25 9.72 -20.72
CA LEU A 319 -3.70 8.36 -20.48
C LEU A 319 -3.93 7.64 -21.82
N PRO A 320 -3.31 6.48 -22.06
CA PRO A 320 -3.45 5.77 -23.33
C PRO A 320 -4.83 5.10 -23.45
N ASP A 321 -5.19 4.72 -24.68
CA ASP A 321 -6.40 3.93 -24.98
C ASP A 321 -6.12 2.43 -24.80
N ASN A 322 -4.90 1.99 -25.11
CA ASN A 322 -4.44 0.63 -24.86
C ASN A 322 -2.94 0.58 -24.56
N ALA A 323 -2.53 -0.45 -23.84
CA ALA A 323 -1.14 -0.80 -23.63
C ALA A 323 -0.98 -2.33 -23.55
N THR A 324 0.06 -2.86 -24.17
CA THR A 324 0.35 -4.30 -24.12
C THR A 324 1.81 -4.55 -23.76
N MET A 325 2.05 -5.67 -23.09
CA MET A 325 3.39 -6.20 -22.82
C MET A 325 3.40 -7.67 -23.26
N THR A 326 4.31 -8.04 -24.15
CA THR A 326 4.47 -9.44 -24.57
C THR A 326 5.53 -10.11 -23.72
N TRP A 327 5.22 -11.18 -23.00
CA TRP A 327 6.20 -11.96 -22.26
C TRP A 327 6.94 -12.95 -23.17
N ASP A 328 8.26 -13.02 -23.05
CA ASP A 328 9.12 -13.84 -23.94
C ASP A 328 10.16 -14.68 -23.19
N MET A 329 9.98 -14.87 -21.88
CA MET A 329 10.87 -15.65 -21.02
C MET A 329 10.12 -16.84 -20.41
N PHE A 330 9.93 -17.89 -21.21
CA PHE A 330 9.40 -19.16 -20.74
C PHE A 330 10.50 -20.21 -20.77
N ASP A 331 10.52 -21.08 -19.76
CA ASP A 331 11.35 -22.29 -19.72
C ASP A 331 10.55 -23.46 -19.12
N GLU A 332 11.19 -24.63 -18.99
CA GLU A 332 10.55 -25.84 -18.47
C GLU A 332 10.04 -25.69 -17.03
N ARG A 333 10.61 -24.78 -16.23
CA ARG A 333 10.22 -24.55 -14.83
C ARG A 333 9.31 -23.32 -14.65
N THR A 334 9.18 -22.49 -15.68
CA THR A 334 8.49 -21.19 -15.67
C THR A 334 7.51 -21.13 -16.85
N LEU A 335 6.55 -22.05 -16.85
CA LEU A 335 5.48 -22.09 -17.85
C LEU A 335 4.32 -21.12 -17.55
N MET A 336 4.20 -20.70 -16.28
CA MET A 336 3.11 -19.84 -15.81
C MET A 336 3.69 -18.65 -15.07
N VAL A 337 3.48 -17.45 -15.61
CA VAL A 337 3.99 -16.20 -15.04
C VAL A 337 2.83 -15.34 -14.53
N PRO A 338 2.73 -15.12 -13.21
CA PRO A 338 1.77 -14.17 -12.66
C PRO A 338 2.00 -12.78 -13.25
N ALA A 339 0.93 -12.18 -13.75
CA ALA A 339 0.98 -10.84 -14.29
C ALA A 339 -0.23 -10.00 -13.87
N ALA A 340 -0.10 -8.68 -13.92
CA ALA A 340 -1.26 -7.80 -13.77
C ALA A 340 -1.10 -6.52 -14.57
N ALA A 341 -2.19 -6.10 -15.22
CA ALA A 341 -2.35 -4.72 -15.65
C ALA A 341 -2.97 -3.93 -14.49
N VAL A 342 -2.53 -2.71 -14.23
CA VAL A 342 -2.98 -1.91 -13.10
C VAL A 342 -3.32 -0.50 -13.57
N ASP A 343 -4.53 -0.04 -13.29
CA ASP A 343 -4.95 1.34 -13.48
C ASP A 343 -5.65 1.87 -12.21
N GLU A 344 -6.38 2.99 -12.33
CA GLU A 344 -7.13 3.59 -11.22
C GLU A 344 -8.20 2.65 -10.61
N ALA A 345 -8.80 1.76 -11.41
CA ALA A 345 -9.78 0.78 -10.96
C ALA A 345 -9.15 -0.39 -10.20
N GLY A 346 -7.86 -0.65 -10.41
CA GLY A 346 -7.07 -1.59 -9.63
C GLY A 346 -6.36 -2.64 -10.48
N PRO A 347 -5.81 -3.68 -9.83
CA PRO A 347 -5.03 -4.70 -10.53
C PRO A 347 -5.92 -5.77 -11.20
N PHE A 348 -5.81 -5.88 -12.51
CA PHE A 348 -6.36 -6.96 -13.33
C PHE A 348 -5.35 -8.10 -13.44
N LYS A 349 -5.43 -9.03 -12.49
CA LYS A 349 -4.50 -10.16 -12.39
C LYS A 349 -4.80 -11.24 -13.43
N THR A 350 -3.75 -11.78 -14.01
CA THR A 350 -3.78 -12.91 -14.96
C THR A 350 -2.54 -13.79 -14.80
N PHE A 351 -2.48 -14.88 -15.56
CA PHE A 351 -1.28 -15.68 -15.75
C PHE A 351 -0.92 -15.67 -17.23
N LEU A 352 0.36 -15.47 -17.53
CA LEU A 352 0.90 -15.58 -18.89
C LEU A 352 1.48 -16.98 -19.07
N GLU A 353 1.20 -17.55 -20.23
CA GLU A 353 1.61 -18.90 -20.64
C GLU A 353 2.17 -18.82 -22.08
N PRO A 354 2.92 -19.82 -22.58
CA PRO A 354 3.54 -19.75 -23.91
C PRO A 354 2.56 -19.46 -25.06
N ASP A 355 1.31 -19.92 -24.96
CA ASP A 355 0.22 -19.68 -25.91
C ASP A 355 -0.64 -18.45 -25.56
N TYR A 356 -0.47 -17.90 -24.36
CA TYR A 356 -1.13 -16.69 -23.86
C TYR A 356 -0.09 -15.72 -23.26
N ALA A 357 0.83 -15.27 -24.10
CA ALA A 357 2.01 -14.52 -23.66
C ALA A 357 1.80 -13.01 -23.55
N VAL A 358 0.68 -12.48 -24.05
CA VAL A 358 0.43 -11.04 -24.11
C VAL A 358 -0.42 -10.60 -22.92
N LEU A 359 0.14 -9.72 -22.10
CA LEU A 359 -0.62 -8.94 -21.12
C LEU A 359 -1.20 -7.72 -21.84
N GLU A 360 -2.52 -7.63 -21.90
CA GLU A 360 -3.24 -6.53 -22.54
C GLU A 360 -4.03 -5.71 -21.52
N TRP A 361 -3.98 -4.39 -21.67
CA TRP A 361 -4.83 -3.45 -20.98
C TRP A 361 -5.55 -2.56 -22.00
N GLN A 362 -6.84 -2.35 -21.76
CA GLN A 362 -7.71 -1.51 -22.55
C GLN A 362 -8.39 -0.49 -21.63
N ASN A 363 -8.41 0.77 -22.05
CA ASN A 363 -9.01 1.83 -21.27
C ASN A 363 -10.55 1.72 -21.27
N PHE A 364 -11.13 1.39 -20.12
CA PHE A 364 -12.57 1.42 -19.87
C PHE A 364 -12.98 2.49 -18.83
N LEU A 365 -12.06 3.38 -18.45
CA LEU A 365 -12.32 4.43 -17.45
C LEU A 365 -13.23 5.51 -18.05
N LEU A 366 -14.36 5.77 -17.41
CA LEU A 366 -15.32 6.77 -17.86
C LEU A 366 -14.91 8.20 -17.44
N ASN A 367 -14.37 8.34 -16.23
CA ASN A 367 -13.92 9.61 -15.66
C ASN A 367 -12.55 9.41 -15.00
N PRO A 368 -11.49 9.15 -15.77
CA PRO A 368 -10.17 8.94 -15.20
C PRO A 368 -9.67 10.19 -14.48
N THR A 369 -9.03 10.02 -13.34
CA THR A 369 -8.37 11.12 -12.61
C THR A 369 -7.12 11.56 -13.37
N VAL A 370 -7.27 12.57 -14.22
CA VAL A 370 -6.16 13.21 -14.93
C VAL A 370 -5.54 14.27 -14.01
N PRO A 371 -4.25 14.16 -13.66
CA PRO A 371 -3.59 15.23 -12.93
C PRO A 371 -3.63 16.53 -13.74
N GLY A 372 -4.08 17.59 -13.10
CA GLY A 372 -4.14 18.92 -13.66
C GLY A 372 -4.41 19.90 -12.55
N LEU A 373 -3.73 21.05 -12.61
CA LEU A 373 -3.92 22.10 -11.62
C LEU A 373 -5.38 22.52 -11.59
N ILE A 374 -5.90 22.66 -10.37
CA ILE A 374 -7.21 23.23 -10.12
C ILE A 374 -7.11 24.74 -10.38
N ASP A 375 -7.98 25.23 -11.27
CA ASP A 375 -8.12 26.66 -11.50
C ASP A 375 -8.70 27.34 -10.26
N LEU A 376 -7.87 28.17 -9.63
CA LEU A 376 -8.24 28.94 -8.44
C LEU A 376 -9.18 30.10 -8.80
N ALA A 377 -10.15 30.38 -7.92
CA ALA A 377 -10.93 31.60 -8.02
C ALA A 377 -10.01 32.83 -7.87
N ALA A 378 -10.11 33.79 -8.80
CA ALA A 378 -9.28 34.98 -8.75
C ALA A 378 -9.55 35.83 -7.48
N PRO A 379 -8.51 36.48 -6.90
CA PRO A 379 -8.69 37.43 -5.81
C PRO A 379 -9.63 38.58 -6.21
N PRO A 380 -10.39 39.15 -5.27
CA PRO A 380 -11.21 40.33 -5.52
C PRO A 380 -10.39 41.48 -6.12
N SER A 381 -10.90 42.10 -7.18
CA SER A 381 -10.26 43.28 -7.78
C SER A 381 -10.20 44.45 -6.79
N ALA A 382 -9.25 45.35 -6.96
CA ALA A 382 -9.16 46.59 -6.18
C ALA A 382 -10.47 47.40 -6.18
N THR A 383 -11.21 47.38 -7.29
CA THR A 383 -12.54 47.99 -7.41
C THR A 383 -13.59 47.32 -6.53
N ALA A 384 -13.60 45.99 -6.46
CA ALA A 384 -14.50 45.23 -5.60
C ALA A 384 -14.18 45.47 -4.11
N GLN A 385 -12.89 45.52 -3.76
CA GLN A 385 -12.45 45.82 -2.40
C GLN A 385 -12.82 47.25 -1.99
N TRP A 386 -12.61 48.22 -2.87
CA TRP A 386 -12.99 49.62 -2.63
C TRP A 386 -14.50 49.78 -2.44
N LEU A 387 -15.31 49.14 -3.29
CA LEU A 387 -16.77 49.12 -3.14
C LEU A 387 -17.20 48.53 -1.79
N TYR A 388 -16.52 47.48 -1.32
CA TYR A 388 -16.77 46.91 0.00
C TYR A 388 -16.43 47.90 1.12
N ALA A 389 -15.26 48.56 1.07
CA ALA A 389 -14.82 49.52 2.08
C ALA A 389 -15.75 50.76 2.18
N VAL A 390 -16.23 51.26 1.04
CA VAL A 390 -17.11 52.44 0.98
C VAL A 390 -18.54 52.13 1.40
N ARG A 391 -18.92 50.85 1.58
CA ARG A 391 -20.29 50.43 1.94
C ARG A 391 -20.87 51.18 3.13
N TRP A 392 -20.10 51.26 4.22
CA TRP A 392 -20.56 51.89 5.46
C TRP A 392 -20.60 53.41 5.37
N TRP A 393 -19.68 54.00 4.59
CA TRP A 393 -19.71 55.42 4.25
C TRP A 393 -20.92 55.78 3.39
N ALA A 394 -21.25 54.94 2.40
CA ALA A 394 -22.44 55.09 1.57
C ALA A 394 -23.72 54.97 2.41
N LEU A 395 -23.79 54.01 3.35
CA LEU A 395 -24.91 53.88 4.28
C LEU A 395 -25.06 55.14 5.16
N GLY A 396 -23.96 55.63 5.73
CA GLY A 396 -23.96 56.87 6.52
C GLY A 396 -24.44 58.07 5.70
N LEU A 397 -23.97 58.20 4.46
CA LEU A 397 -24.38 59.27 3.54
C LEU A 397 -25.87 59.18 3.19
N VAL A 398 -26.41 57.99 2.96
CA VAL A 398 -27.85 57.77 2.75
C VAL A 398 -28.64 58.24 3.97
N LEU A 399 -28.27 57.79 5.17
CA LEU A 399 -28.98 58.13 6.41
C LEU A 399 -28.98 59.65 6.66
N VAL A 400 -27.83 60.30 6.54
CA VAL A 400 -27.71 61.76 6.72
C VAL A 400 -28.50 62.52 5.65
N SER A 401 -28.40 62.10 4.39
CA SER A 401 -29.10 62.77 3.28
C SER A 401 -30.62 62.66 3.41
N VAL A 402 -31.14 61.51 3.85
CA VAL A 402 -32.57 61.31 4.11
C VAL A 402 -33.06 62.20 5.26
N VAL A 403 -32.30 62.29 6.35
CA VAL A 403 -32.64 63.17 7.49
C VAL A 403 -32.62 64.65 7.08
N LEU A 404 -31.59 65.09 6.36
CA LEU A 404 -31.49 66.47 5.88
C LEU A 404 -32.57 66.81 4.86
N TRP A 405 -32.91 65.87 3.97
CA TRP A 405 -34.00 66.03 3.02
C TRP A 405 -35.36 66.16 3.72
N GLY A 406 -35.61 65.37 4.77
CA GLY A 406 -36.81 65.49 5.60
C GLY A 406 -36.96 66.86 6.28
N ARG A 407 -35.85 67.56 6.54
CA ARG A 407 -35.84 68.89 7.19
C ARG A 407 -35.92 70.06 6.22
N ASN A 408 -35.20 69.99 5.10
CA ASN A 408 -35.00 71.15 4.21
C ASN A 408 -35.65 70.97 2.82
N LYS A 409 -36.14 69.76 2.49
CA LYS A 409 -36.76 69.38 1.19
C LYS A 409 -36.00 69.86 -0.05
N ASN A 410 -34.67 69.92 0.02
CA ASN A 410 -33.81 70.35 -1.08
C ASN A 410 -33.59 69.21 -2.09
N ASN A 411 -33.64 69.51 -3.39
CA ASN A 411 -33.36 68.54 -4.46
C ASN A 411 -31.94 67.99 -4.37
N ALA A 412 -30.96 68.79 -3.91
CA ALA A 412 -29.58 68.32 -3.73
C ALA A 412 -29.48 67.16 -2.71
N THR A 413 -30.25 67.22 -1.61
CA THR A 413 -30.26 66.16 -0.59
C THR A 413 -30.98 64.89 -1.06
N ALA A 414 -31.98 65.03 -1.94
CA ALA A 414 -32.64 63.88 -2.56
C ALA A 414 -31.72 63.14 -3.55
N VAL A 415 -30.98 63.88 -4.39
CA VAL A 415 -30.01 63.31 -5.33
C VAL A 415 -28.85 62.62 -4.59
N ALA A 416 -28.37 63.20 -3.49
CA ALA A 416 -27.35 62.59 -2.65
C ALA A 416 -27.85 61.27 -2.01
N ALA A 417 -29.09 61.24 -1.52
CA ALA A 417 -29.69 60.02 -0.99
C ALA A 417 -29.82 58.92 -2.06
N LEU A 418 -30.28 59.26 -3.28
CA LEU A 418 -30.42 58.32 -4.38
C LEU A 418 -29.06 57.76 -4.85
N SER A 419 -28.05 58.63 -4.95
CA SER A 419 -26.69 58.25 -5.35
C SER A 419 -26.02 57.37 -4.29
N GLY A 420 -26.22 57.69 -3.01
CA GLY A 420 -25.77 56.85 -1.89
C GLY A 420 -26.45 55.47 -1.90
N LEU A 421 -27.74 55.40 -2.22
CA LEU A 421 -28.50 54.15 -2.27
C LEU A 421 -28.04 53.26 -3.44
N LEU A 422 -27.76 53.87 -4.60
CA LEU A 422 -27.18 53.19 -5.75
C LEU A 422 -25.78 52.64 -5.41
N MET A 423 -24.91 53.46 -4.82
CA MET A 423 -23.57 53.05 -4.40
C MET A 423 -23.61 51.96 -3.34
N LEU A 424 -24.57 52.02 -2.41
CA LEU A 424 -24.79 50.98 -1.41
C LEU A 424 -25.24 49.67 -2.08
N GLY A 425 -26.18 49.72 -3.03
CA GLY A 425 -26.61 48.56 -3.81
C GLY A 425 -25.48 47.93 -4.62
N LEU A 426 -24.73 48.75 -5.37
CA LEU A 426 -23.52 48.33 -6.09
C LEU A 426 -22.49 47.70 -5.17
N SER A 427 -22.30 48.27 -3.98
CA SER A 427 -21.40 47.71 -2.96
C SER A 427 -21.84 46.34 -2.47
N PHE A 428 -23.14 46.09 -2.25
CA PHE A 428 -23.60 44.77 -1.82
C PHE A 428 -23.50 43.70 -2.92
N VAL A 429 -23.65 44.09 -4.19
CA VAL A 429 -23.61 43.16 -5.33
C VAL A 429 -22.17 42.88 -5.81
N LEU A 430 -21.35 43.93 -5.94
CA LEU A 430 -20.01 43.86 -6.52
C LEU A 430 -18.90 44.00 -5.49
N GLY A 431 -19.19 44.57 -4.33
CA GLY A 431 -18.20 44.78 -3.27
C GLY A 431 -17.87 43.48 -2.55
N LYS A 432 -16.63 43.04 -2.67
CA LYS A 432 -16.11 41.84 -2.02
C LYS A 432 -14.99 42.23 -1.06
N PRO A 433 -15.04 41.82 0.22
CA PRO A 433 -13.91 41.97 1.12
C PRO A 433 -12.75 41.11 0.63
N LEU A 434 -11.54 41.52 0.97
CA LEU A 434 -10.41 40.63 0.85
C LEU A 434 -10.52 39.55 1.94
N ALA A 435 -10.68 38.29 1.49
CA ALA A 435 -10.58 37.07 2.30
C ALA A 435 -11.28 37.07 3.67
N PRO A 436 -12.63 37.16 3.74
CA PRO A 436 -13.35 36.82 4.97
C PRO A 436 -13.25 35.31 5.24
N PRO A 437 -13.39 34.85 6.49
CA PRO A 437 -13.67 33.44 6.79
C PRO A 437 -14.95 33.06 6.06
N SER A 438 -14.83 32.28 5.00
CA SER A 438 -15.94 31.88 4.16
C SER A 438 -15.58 30.61 3.40
N ALA A 439 -16.59 29.82 3.03
CA ALA A 439 -16.42 28.63 2.21
C ALA A 439 -15.63 28.89 0.91
N ALA A 440 -15.68 30.11 0.36
CA ALA A 440 -14.89 30.49 -0.82
C ALA A 440 -13.40 30.60 -0.51
N THR A 441 -13.03 31.16 0.65
CA THR A 441 -11.64 31.31 1.09
C THR A 441 -11.07 29.96 1.54
N GLU A 442 -11.87 29.15 2.22
CA GLU A 442 -11.52 27.76 2.57
C GLU A 442 -11.20 26.94 1.32
N LYS A 443 -12.04 27.07 0.28
CA LYS A 443 -11.80 26.41 -1.00
C LYS A 443 -10.49 26.83 -1.65
N VAL A 444 -10.11 28.11 -1.60
CA VAL A 444 -8.82 28.58 -2.10
C VAL A 444 -7.66 27.88 -1.38
N VAL A 445 -7.73 27.75 -0.05
CA VAL A 445 -6.70 27.06 0.73
C VAL A 445 -6.60 25.58 0.33
N ILE A 446 -7.72 24.87 0.24
CA ILE A 446 -7.74 23.46 -0.16
C ILE A 446 -7.18 23.27 -1.58
N ASP A 447 -7.62 24.10 -2.53
CA ASP A 447 -7.21 23.99 -3.93
C ASP A 447 -5.71 24.34 -4.09
N LEU A 448 -5.18 25.30 -3.30
CA LEU A 448 -3.74 25.58 -3.25
C LEU A 448 -2.95 24.37 -2.74
N LEU A 449 -3.38 23.76 -1.64
CA LEU A 449 -2.74 22.54 -1.11
C LEU A 449 -2.80 21.39 -2.13
N ARG A 450 -3.94 21.19 -2.80
CA ARG A 450 -4.09 20.19 -3.86
C ARG A 450 -3.11 20.44 -5.01
N ASN A 451 -3.01 21.69 -5.46
CA ASN A 451 -2.09 22.07 -6.53
C ASN A 451 -0.61 21.81 -6.15
N VAL A 452 -0.23 22.03 -4.89
CA VAL A 452 1.12 21.68 -4.39
C VAL A 452 1.39 20.19 -4.57
N TYR A 453 0.49 19.32 -4.11
CA TYR A 453 0.69 17.87 -4.23
C TYR A 453 0.59 17.38 -5.68
N GLN A 454 -0.33 17.93 -6.48
CA GLN A 454 -0.48 17.58 -7.91
C GLN A 454 0.72 17.98 -8.76
N ALA A 455 1.50 18.98 -8.35
CA ALA A 455 2.74 19.32 -9.05
C ALA A 455 3.73 18.15 -9.09
N PHE A 456 3.67 17.22 -8.12
CA PHE A 456 4.52 16.03 -8.07
C PHE A 456 3.99 14.84 -8.88
N ASP A 457 2.83 14.99 -9.53
CA ASP A 457 2.39 14.02 -10.56
C ASP A 457 3.25 14.14 -11.84
N TYR A 458 3.98 15.24 -12.03
CA TYR A 458 4.94 15.42 -13.12
C TYR A 458 6.32 14.82 -12.79
N ARG A 459 7.06 14.41 -13.83
CA ARG A 459 8.39 13.80 -13.66
C ARG A 459 9.56 14.78 -13.71
N GLU A 460 9.52 15.70 -14.67
CA GLU A 460 10.62 16.61 -14.93
C GLU A 460 10.67 17.71 -13.88
N GLU A 461 11.83 17.88 -13.24
CA GLU A 461 12.03 18.86 -12.17
C GLU A 461 11.61 20.26 -12.60
N GLY A 462 12.00 20.71 -13.80
CA GLY A 462 11.55 22.00 -14.35
C GLY A 462 10.03 22.13 -14.42
N THR A 463 9.34 21.08 -14.89
CA THR A 463 7.86 21.10 -14.97
C THR A 463 7.22 21.12 -13.58
N ILE A 464 7.81 20.43 -12.59
CA ILE A 464 7.33 20.48 -11.20
C ILE A 464 7.48 21.91 -10.66
N TYR A 465 8.65 22.54 -10.85
CA TYR A 465 8.91 23.92 -10.43
C TYR A 465 7.94 24.92 -11.08
N ASP A 466 7.77 24.85 -12.40
CA ASP A 466 6.85 25.72 -13.17
C ASP A 466 5.38 25.54 -12.73
N THR A 467 5.02 24.31 -12.32
CA THR A 467 3.68 23.99 -11.82
C THR A 467 3.48 24.51 -10.39
N LEU A 468 4.48 24.36 -9.52
CA LEU A 468 4.46 24.90 -8.16
C LEU A 468 4.38 26.43 -8.18
N GLU A 469 5.10 27.13 -9.06
CA GLU A 469 5.12 28.60 -9.16
C GLU A 469 3.73 29.22 -9.38
N ARG A 470 2.81 28.45 -9.96
CA ARG A 470 1.43 28.89 -10.17
C ARG A 470 0.63 29.01 -8.87
N SER A 471 1.06 28.31 -7.81
CA SER A 471 0.37 28.23 -6.52
C SER A 471 1.24 28.65 -5.33
N VAL A 472 2.56 28.69 -5.50
CA VAL A 472 3.56 29.02 -4.47
C VAL A 472 4.45 30.15 -4.99
N ASP A 473 4.84 31.06 -4.11
CA ASP A 473 5.68 32.21 -4.45
C ASP A 473 6.99 32.25 -3.64
N GLY A 474 8.02 32.86 -4.22
CA GLY A 474 9.29 33.14 -3.55
C GLY A 474 10.09 31.91 -3.14
N ASP A 475 10.88 32.07 -2.06
CA ASP A 475 11.80 31.04 -1.55
C ASP A 475 11.08 29.78 -1.06
N LEU A 476 9.80 29.92 -0.66
CA LEU A 476 8.95 28.81 -0.22
C LEU A 476 8.81 27.71 -1.28
N LEU A 477 8.90 28.07 -2.57
CA LEU A 477 8.80 27.12 -3.66
C LEU A 477 9.87 26.03 -3.53
N THR A 478 11.11 26.43 -3.25
CA THR A 478 12.22 25.48 -3.08
C THR A 478 12.07 24.64 -1.81
N GLU A 479 11.59 25.26 -0.72
CA GLU A 479 11.35 24.55 0.54
C GLU A 479 10.29 23.45 0.37
N ILE A 480 9.12 23.81 -0.19
CA ILE A 480 8.03 22.85 -0.47
C ILE A 480 8.50 21.76 -1.44
N TYR A 481 9.29 22.13 -2.46
CA TYR A 481 9.86 21.17 -3.40
C TYR A 481 10.68 20.10 -2.67
N LEU A 482 11.66 20.53 -1.87
CA LEU A 482 12.58 19.64 -1.17
C LEU A 482 11.89 18.81 -0.08
N GLU A 483 10.99 19.43 0.69
CA GLU A 483 10.27 18.77 1.78
C GLU A 483 9.31 17.71 1.26
N THR A 484 8.48 18.07 0.27
CA THR A 484 7.53 17.12 -0.33
C THR A 484 8.25 16.01 -1.08
N ARG A 485 9.35 16.31 -1.78
CA ARG A 485 10.17 15.28 -2.41
C ARG A 485 10.73 14.31 -1.38
N ARG A 486 11.28 14.81 -0.26
CA ARG A 486 11.80 13.96 0.82
C ARG A 486 10.70 13.08 1.44
N SER A 487 9.50 13.62 1.68
CA SER A 487 8.40 12.85 2.26
C SER A 487 7.89 11.76 1.32
N LEU A 488 7.78 12.05 0.03
CA LEU A 488 7.41 11.06 -1.00
C LEU A 488 8.51 10.00 -1.22
N GLU A 489 9.79 10.37 -1.08
CA GLU A 489 10.92 9.42 -1.09
C GLU A 489 10.94 8.53 0.17
N LEU A 490 10.63 9.05 1.35
CA LEU A 490 10.53 8.24 2.58
C LEU A 490 9.31 7.30 2.58
N ALA A 491 8.25 7.65 1.85
CA ALA A 491 7.11 6.77 1.66
C ALA A 491 7.44 5.50 0.84
N ASN A 492 8.61 5.49 0.21
CA ASN A 492 8.97 4.57 -0.85
C ASN A 492 9.75 3.34 -0.34
N GLN A 493 9.05 2.25 -0.03
CA GLN A 493 9.65 0.95 0.34
C GLN A 493 9.84 0.05 -0.89
N GLY A 494 10.55 0.52 -1.92
CA GLY A 494 10.58 -0.24 -3.19
C GLY A 494 11.08 0.52 -4.39
N GLY A 495 11.24 1.84 -4.27
CA GLY A 495 11.54 2.75 -5.36
C GLY A 495 10.32 3.33 -6.10
N ALA A 496 9.09 2.84 -5.92
CA ALA A 496 7.88 3.48 -6.47
C ALA A 496 7.52 4.83 -5.84
N ARG A 497 7.29 5.86 -6.67
CA ARG A 497 6.90 7.20 -6.21
C ARG A 497 5.54 7.16 -5.52
N ALA A 498 5.44 7.75 -4.34
CA ALA A 498 4.17 7.98 -3.69
C ALA A 498 3.37 9.03 -4.45
N ARG A 499 2.08 8.75 -4.64
CA ARG A 499 1.13 9.65 -5.29
C ARG A 499 0.07 10.08 -4.29
N VAL A 500 -0.31 11.34 -4.31
CA VAL A 500 -1.43 11.81 -3.49
C VAL A 500 -2.75 11.49 -4.19
N ARG A 501 -3.57 10.64 -3.55
CA ARG A 501 -4.93 10.28 -3.98
C ARG A 501 -5.93 11.35 -3.61
N SER A 502 -5.86 11.83 -2.37
CA SER A 502 -6.78 12.86 -1.88
C SER A 502 -6.10 13.76 -0.85
N VAL A 503 -6.60 14.99 -0.81
CA VAL A 503 -6.32 15.99 0.23
C VAL A 503 -7.66 16.35 0.85
N GLU A 504 -7.80 16.03 2.13
CA GLU A 504 -9.04 16.11 2.89
C GLU A 504 -8.88 17.09 4.06
N LEU A 505 -9.56 18.23 3.97
CA LEU A 505 -9.59 19.22 5.02
C LEU A 505 -10.29 18.65 6.27
N GLN A 506 -9.65 18.78 7.43
CA GLN A 506 -10.23 18.40 8.72
C GLN A 506 -10.73 19.62 9.49
N ASP A 507 -9.88 20.65 9.57
CA ASP A 507 -10.19 21.89 10.26
C ASP A 507 -9.48 23.08 9.61
N ILE A 508 -10.07 24.26 9.72
CA ILE A 508 -9.49 25.50 9.19
C ILE A 508 -9.98 26.71 9.99
N ASP A 509 -9.03 27.53 10.45
CA ASP A 509 -9.31 28.86 10.98
C ASP A 509 -8.65 29.91 10.08
N ILE A 510 -9.43 30.88 9.62
CA ILE A 510 -8.97 31.91 8.68
C ILE A 510 -8.89 33.24 9.42
N GLN A 511 -7.69 33.80 9.42
CA GLN A 511 -7.39 35.07 10.05
C GLN A 511 -6.97 36.10 9.00
N GLN A 512 -7.29 37.36 9.26
CA GLN A 512 -6.86 38.43 8.36
C GLN A 512 -5.33 38.58 8.43
N GLY A 513 -4.69 38.70 7.27
CA GLY A 513 -3.23 38.81 7.19
C GLY A 513 -2.74 40.16 7.72
N ALA A 514 -1.45 40.23 8.09
CA ALA A 514 -0.82 41.48 8.53
C ALA A 514 -0.66 42.53 7.40
N GLY A 515 -0.75 42.11 6.13
CA GLY A 515 -0.66 42.97 4.95
C GLY A 515 -2.03 43.21 4.28
N SER A 516 -2.10 44.22 3.39
CA SER A 516 -3.34 44.64 2.71
C SER A 516 -3.88 43.66 1.67
N ASP A 517 -3.10 42.65 1.27
CA ASP A 517 -3.35 41.84 0.07
C ASP A 517 -3.33 40.32 0.32
N GLY A 518 -3.52 39.89 1.58
CA GLY A 518 -3.52 38.47 1.94
C GLY A 518 -4.27 38.09 3.22
N PHE A 519 -4.24 36.80 3.54
CA PHE A 519 -4.81 36.21 4.75
C PHE A 519 -3.93 35.08 5.30
N ARG A 520 -4.17 34.71 6.55
CA ARG A 520 -3.56 33.56 7.21
C ARG A 520 -4.59 32.46 7.41
N ALA A 521 -4.14 31.23 7.35
CA ALA A 521 -4.99 30.07 7.61
C ALA A 521 -4.25 29.07 8.50
N ASP A 522 -4.82 28.77 9.65
CA ASP A 522 -4.38 27.66 10.50
C ASP A 522 -5.20 26.45 10.07
N VAL A 523 -4.54 25.45 9.50
CA VAL A 523 -5.23 24.36 8.80
C VAL A 523 -4.73 23.01 9.25
N THR A 524 -5.69 22.09 9.40
CA THR A 524 -5.44 20.66 9.60
C THR A 524 -6.00 19.90 8.41
N TRP A 525 -5.17 19.11 7.74
CA TRP A 525 -5.59 18.30 6.60
C TRP A 525 -4.95 16.91 6.60
N ASN A 526 -5.67 15.96 6.03
CA ASN A 526 -5.18 14.62 5.79
C ASN A 526 -4.75 14.48 4.32
N VAL A 527 -3.59 13.87 4.11
CA VAL A 527 -3.07 13.51 2.79
C VAL A 527 -3.09 12.00 2.70
N ILE A 528 -3.90 11.48 1.78
CA ILE A 528 -3.92 10.05 1.49
C ILE A 528 -3.00 9.82 0.30
N GLY A 529 -1.83 9.25 0.57
CA GLY A 529 -0.87 8.81 -0.43
C GLY A 529 -1.11 7.36 -0.82
N SER A 530 -0.78 6.99 -2.05
CA SER A 530 -0.66 5.60 -2.50
C SER A 530 0.64 5.36 -3.26
N VAL A 531 1.26 4.22 -3.01
CA VAL A 531 2.45 3.73 -3.72
C VAL A 531 2.10 2.38 -4.32
N GLY A 532 2.15 2.26 -5.65
CA GLY A 532 2.00 0.99 -6.35
C GLY A 532 3.36 0.39 -6.70
N HIS A 533 3.62 -0.84 -6.28
CA HIS A 533 4.75 -1.64 -6.76
C HIS A 533 4.44 -3.13 -6.68
N TRP A 534 4.99 -3.93 -7.58
CA TRP A 534 4.94 -5.41 -7.52
C TRP A 534 3.51 -5.98 -7.48
N GLY A 535 2.59 -5.35 -8.22
CA GLY A 535 1.19 -5.78 -8.34
C GLY A 535 0.30 -5.49 -7.14
N HIS A 536 0.76 -4.66 -6.19
CA HIS A 536 -0.04 -4.21 -5.06
C HIS A 536 0.13 -2.70 -4.82
N VAL A 537 -0.84 -2.11 -4.13
CA VAL A 537 -0.89 -0.68 -3.82
C VAL A 537 -0.92 -0.53 -2.30
N HIS A 538 0.07 0.16 -1.75
CA HIS A 538 0.10 0.59 -0.37
C HIS A 538 -0.53 1.96 -0.26
N THR A 539 -1.50 2.13 0.63
CA THR A 539 -2.05 3.44 0.97
C THR A 539 -1.50 3.89 2.32
N ARG A 540 -1.24 5.19 2.45
CA ARG A 540 -0.82 5.82 3.70
C ARG A 540 -1.65 7.08 3.89
N SER A 541 -2.00 7.37 5.14
CA SER A 541 -2.68 8.60 5.51
C SER A 541 -1.82 9.34 6.53
N ASN A 542 -1.48 10.58 6.21
CA ASN A 542 -0.76 11.47 7.12
C ASN A 542 -1.63 12.69 7.39
N GLN A 543 -1.72 13.09 8.65
CA GLN A 543 -2.32 14.33 9.08
C GLN A 543 -1.24 15.39 9.27
N TYR A 544 -1.48 16.57 8.73
CA TYR A 544 -0.64 17.75 8.89
C TYR A 544 -1.44 18.85 9.58
N GLN A 545 -0.77 19.59 10.45
CA GLN A 545 -1.24 20.85 11.01
C GLN A 545 -0.22 21.92 10.67
N ALA A 546 -0.65 23.00 10.02
CA ALA A 546 0.25 24.08 9.62
C ALA A 546 -0.41 25.46 9.67
N GLU A 547 0.43 26.48 9.84
CA GLU A 547 0.07 27.89 9.65
C GLU A 547 0.47 28.31 8.23
N LEU A 548 -0.48 28.83 7.47
CA LEU A 548 -0.28 29.25 6.08
C LEU A 548 -0.44 30.76 5.95
N SER A 549 0.37 31.38 5.09
CA SER A 549 0.16 32.76 4.61
C SER A 549 -0.10 32.75 3.11
N ILE A 550 -1.22 33.34 2.69
CA ILE A 550 -1.67 33.40 1.30
C ILE A 550 -1.81 34.87 0.88
N GLN A 551 -1.28 35.23 -0.29
CA GLN A 551 -1.35 36.59 -0.85
C GLN A 551 -1.84 36.60 -2.29
N ALA A 552 -2.44 37.72 -2.69
CA ALA A 552 -2.83 37.98 -4.06
C ALA A 552 -1.63 38.55 -4.85
N ILE A 553 -0.96 37.70 -5.64
CA ILE A 553 0.19 38.05 -6.48
C ILE A 553 -0.18 37.82 -7.94
N ASP A 554 0.07 38.81 -8.81
CA ASP A 554 -0.26 38.76 -10.24
C ASP A 554 -1.71 38.34 -10.55
N LYS A 555 -2.65 38.83 -9.73
CA LYS A 555 -4.09 38.50 -9.81
C LYS A 555 -4.39 37.01 -9.59
N ARG A 556 -3.54 36.29 -8.86
CA ARG A 556 -3.73 34.91 -8.41
C ARG A 556 -3.48 34.80 -6.92
N TRP A 557 -4.16 33.87 -6.27
CA TRP A 557 -3.79 33.50 -4.91
C TRP A 557 -2.56 32.62 -4.95
N LYS A 558 -1.56 32.96 -4.14
CA LYS A 558 -0.35 32.16 -3.96
C LYS A 558 -0.02 32.00 -2.49
N LEU A 559 0.54 30.84 -2.16
CA LEU A 559 1.12 30.55 -0.86
C LEU A 559 2.49 31.21 -0.75
N THR A 560 2.70 32.04 0.27
CA THR A 560 3.95 32.78 0.51
C THR A 560 4.70 32.30 1.75
N SER A 561 4.02 31.61 2.66
CA SER A 561 4.65 30.93 3.81
C SER A 561 3.83 29.72 4.24
N MET A 562 4.52 28.64 4.64
CA MET A 562 3.95 27.44 5.24
C MET A 562 4.83 27.03 6.42
N ASN A 563 4.24 26.95 7.61
CA ASN A 563 4.92 26.51 8.83
C ASN A 563 4.21 25.27 9.38
N VAL A 564 4.78 24.09 9.15
CA VAL A 564 4.22 22.81 9.63
C VAL A 564 4.49 22.69 11.13
N LEU A 565 3.41 22.68 11.92
CA LEU A 565 3.45 22.58 13.38
C LEU A 565 3.51 21.13 13.86
N GLN A 566 2.77 20.26 13.18
CA GLN A 566 2.68 18.84 13.54
C GLN A 566 2.47 17.99 12.28
N GLU A 567 3.16 16.85 12.24
CA GLU A 567 2.93 15.76 11.30
C GLU A 567 2.64 14.50 12.11
N GLN A 568 1.53 13.83 11.82
CA GLN A 568 1.16 12.56 12.46
C GLN A 568 0.73 11.56 11.40
N ARG A 569 1.30 10.35 11.47
CA ARG A 569 0.81 9.21 10.71
C ARG A 569 -0.45 8.65 11.38
N LEU A 570 -1.52 8.49 10.59
CA LEU A 570 -2.80 7.95 11.04
C LEU A 570 -2.86 6.41 10.98
#